data_AF-A0AAD7TW33-F1
#
_entry.id   AF-A0AAD7TW33-F1
#
_cell.length_a   1.000
_cell.length_b   1.000
_cell.length_c   1.000
_cell.angle_alpha   90.00
_cell.angle_beta   90.00
_cell.angle_gamma   90.00
#
_symmetry.space_group_name_H-M   'P 1'
#
loop_
_entity.id
_entity.type
_entity.pdbx_description
1 polymer ?
#
loop_
_entity_poly.entity_id
_entity_poly.type
_entity_poly.pdbx_seq_one_letter_code
_entity_poly.pdbx_strand_id
1 'polypeptide(L)'
;MKYHLLSDFARHCVLGSLRTVRETIEAGNAPDILGRETPYKFGYAALVVYGAQHLVISTGTRLEPDHAADFAGYTPLHHACRTQTCLELVRILIQAGADPNQQDRWGCVPVTGALQVGCAQTLVALLEAGASLDIEDGEGMSPAQFAPQSGPVTTAIVQRWIRKREEKDWHTHKLGCTPFHAGGTVTLKPHYEDIGKMYATSDVLRFAFGYEVVSKLPRRETRSVHVPHIRPGETKRMIIKIQVPYDVSTMGPRRDEQGDLMVFDKKRELVCRIRRQDDEAGYLRLSRTIVAKGVGRLKAYFVAEMTSVDQLVVKISEVLAEQAF
;
A
#
# COMPACT_ATOMS: atom_id res chain seq x y z
N MET A 1 21.81 17.21 -18.15
CA MET A 1 22.18 18.56 -17.68
C MET A 1 23.08 19.23 -18.72
N LYS A 2 22.91 20.53 -19.00
CA LYS A 2 23.84 21.28 -19.87
C LYS A 2 25.04 21.75 -19.03
N TYR A 3 26.06 20.91 -18.90
CA TYR A 3 27.20 21.11 -17.98
C TYR A 3 28.04 22.38 -18.22
N HIS A 4 27.93 23.00 -19.40
CA HIS A 4 28.58 24.28 -19.73
C HIS A 4 27.93 25.49 -19.05
N LEU A 5 26.77 25.33 -18.41
CA LEU A 5 26.07 26.40 -17.69
C LEU A 5 26.41 26.44 -16.18
N LEU A 6 27.24 25.52 -15.71
CA LEU A 6 27.71 25.46 -14.32
C LEU A 6 29.02 26.23 -14.17
N SER A 7 29.24 26.86 -13.01
CA SER A 7 30.57 27.35 -12.65
C SER A 7 31.55 26.19 -12.59
N ASP A 8 32.85 26.49 -12.65
CA ASP A 8 33.88 25.48 -12.52
C ASP A 8 33.74 24.67 -11.22
N PHE A 9 33.42 25.33 -10.10
CA PHE A 9 33.26 24.67 -8.81
C PHE A 9 32.10 23.65 -8.82
N ALA A 10 30.91 24.03 -9.27
CA ALA A 10 29.80 23.08 -9.36
C ALA A 10 30.01 22.00 -10.40
N ARG A 11 30.71 22.31 -11.51
CA ARG A 11 31.05 21.29 -12.49
C ARG A 11 31.93 20.23 -11.85
N HIS A 12 32.91 20.63 -11.03
CA HIS A 12 33.71 19.70 -10.23
C HIS A 12 32.87 18.99 -9.17
N CYS A 13 31.87 19.65 -8.57
CA CYS A 13 30.93 19.02 -7.64
C CYS A 13 30.14 17.91 -8.33
N VAL A 14 29.57 18.16 -9.52
CA VAL A 14 28.75 17.24 -10.32
C VAL A 14 29.55 16.12 -10.98
N LEU A 15 30.75 16.44 -11.46
CA LEU A 15 31.69 15.44 -11.99
C LEU A 15 32.39 14.66 -10.87
N GLY A 16 32.13 15.05 -9.62
CA GLY A 16 32.66 14.41 -8.43
C GLY A 16 34.14 14.65 -8.18
N SER A 17 34.82 15.57 -8.85
CA SER A 17 36.27 15.80 -8.70
C SER A 17 36.66 16.23 -7.26
N LEU A 18 36.69 15.28 -6.32
CA LEU A 18 36.79 15.50 -4.88
C LEU A 18 38.07 16.21 -4.49
N ARG A 19 39.16 15.89 -5.18
CA ARG A 19 40.45 16.55 -4.99
C ARG A 19 40.34 18.05 -5.27
N THR A 20 39.79 18.40 -6.43
CA THR A 20 39.65 19.80 -6.85
C THR A 20 38.64 20.55 -5.99
N VAL A 21 37.52 19.93 -5.62
CA VAL A 21 36.54 20.51 -4.69
C VAL A 21 37.18 20.79 -3.33
N ARG A 22 37.92 19.82 -2.78
CA ARG A 22 38.65 19.96 -1.51
C ARG A 22 39.70 21.06 -1.57
N GLU A 23 40.56 21.04 -2.58
CA GLU A 23 41.61 22.05 -2.78
C GLU A 23 41.00 23.47 -2.88
N THR A 24 39.85 23.62 -3.53
CA THR A 24 39.16 24.91 -3.67
C THR A 24 38.56 25.39 -2.34
N ILE A 25 38.01 24.48 -1.53
CA ILE A 25 37.48 24.78 -0.18
C ILE A 25 38.63 25.15 0.77
N GLU A 26 39.68 24.33 0.82
CA GLU A 26 40.83 24.54 1.70
C GLU A 26 41.59 25.83 1.37
N ALA A 27 41.62 26.23 0.09
CA ALA A 27 42.19 27.49 -0.36
C ALA A 27 41.29 28.72 -0.05
N GLY A 28 40.08 28.54 0.50
CA GLY A 28 39.14 29.62 0.78
C GLY A 28 38.51 30.24 -0.47
N ASN A 29 38.67 29.61 -1.64
CA ASN A 29 38.17 30.11 -2.93
C ASN A 29 36.83 29.47 -3.33
N ALA A 30 36.28 28.59 -2.49
CA ALA A 30 35.00 27.97 -2.75
C ALA A 30 33.87 29.01 -2.61
N PRO A 31 32.87 28.98 -3.51
CA PRO A 31 31.62 29.69 -3.27
C PRO A 31 30.97 29.15 -1.99
N ASP A 32 30.05 29.92 -1.42
CA ASP A 32 29.27 29.47 -0.26
C ASP A 32 28.70 28.07 -0.54
N ILE A 33 29.12 27.11 0.27
CA ILE A 33 28.73 25.69 0.18
C ILE A 33 27.24 25.49 0.44
N LEU A 34 26.61 26.42 1.16
CA LEU A 34 25.15 26.51 1.33
C LEU A 34 24.48 27.32 0.21
N GLY A 35 25.30 27.93 -0.65
CA GLY A 35 24.90 28.67 -1.82
C GLY A 35 24.33 27.78 -2.91
N ARG A 36 23.93 28.44 -4.00
CA ARG A 36 23.17 27.82 -5.09
C ARG A 36 23.70 28.28 -6.44
N GLU A 37 23.42 27.48 -7.47
CA GLU A 37 23.88 27.76 -8.82
C GLU A 37 22.78 27.71 -9.88
N THR A 38 22.99 28.45 -10.98
CA THR A 38 22.09 28.59 -12.15
C THR A 38 20.75 29.27 -11.82
N PRO A 39 19.91 29.62 -12.82
CA PRO A 39 18.54 30.11 -12.57
C PRO A 39 17.69 29.10 -11.79
N TYR A 40 18.05 27.82 -11.89
CA TYR A 40 17.46 26.73 -11.13
C TYR A 40 18.07 26.54 -9.76
N LYS A 41 18.88 27.45 -9.19
CA LYS A 41 19.19 27.45 -7.75
C LYS A 41 19.63 26.08 -7.16
N PHE A 42 20.41 25.30 -7.88
CA PHE A 42 20.92 23.99 -7.42
C PHE A 42 21.90 24.21 -6.26
N GLY A 43 21.66 23.58 -5.11
CA GLY A 43 22.55 23.73 -3.95
C GLY A 43 23.91 23.08 -4.19
N TYR A 44 25.01 23.77 -3.86
CA TYR A 44 26.35 23.22 -4.04
C TYR A 44 26.55 21.92 -3.26
N ALA A 45 26.02 21.82 -2.04
CA ALA A 45 26.02 20.56 -1.27
C ALA A 45 25.32 19.39 -2.00
N ALA A 46 24.17 19.64 -2.62
CA ALA A 46 23.45 18.61 -3.38
C ALA A 46 24.22 18.19 -4.65
N LEU A 47 24.88 19.14 -5.32
CA LEU A 47 25.74 18.87 -6.48
C LEU A 47 27.00 18.09 -6.08
N VAL A 48 27.60 18.39 -4.92
CA VAL A 48 28.75 17.64 -4.37
C VAL A 48 28.33 16.21 -4.07
N VAL A 49 27.18 16.02 -3.43
CA VAL A 49 26.63 14.70 -3.15
C VAL A 49 26.36 13.95 -4.46
N TYR A 50 25.75 14.62 -5.45
CA TYR A 50 25.48 14.04 -6.77
C TYR A 50 26.75 13.60 -7.50
N GLY A 51 27.82 14.40 -7.55
CA GLY A 51 29.05 13.95 -8.20
C GLY A 51 29.89 13.00 -7.37
N ALA A 52 29.84 13.07 -6.03
CA ALA A 52 30.43 12.03 -5.19
C ALA A 52 29.78 10.65 -5.48
N GLN A 53 28.47 10.60 -5.76
CA GLN A 53 27.78 9.37 -6.19
C GLN A 53 28.33 8.79 -7.51
N HIS A 54 28.92 9.61 -8.39
CA HIS A 54 29.54 9.16 -9.64
C HIS A 54 30.95 8.57 -9.45
N LEU A 55 31.62 8.79 -8.31
CA LEU A 55 32.94 8.25 -8.00
C LEU A 55 32.93 7.05 -7.04
N VAL A 56 31.84 6.86 -6.28
CA VAL A 56 31.72 5.80 -5.25
C VAL A 56 31.67 4.37 -5.82
N ILE A 57 31.94 4.18 -7.12
CA ILE A 57 32.47 2.89 -7.62
C ILE A 57 33.83 2.55 -6.96
N SER A 58 34.48 3.47 -6.21
CA SER A 58 35.47 3.09 -5.19
C SER A 58 35.56 4.07 -4.00
N THR A 59 35.17 3.55 -2.82
CA THR A 59 35.57 3.97 -1.45
C THR A 59 35.14 5.34 -0.88
N GLY A 60 34.23 5.30 0.10
CA GLY A 60 34.61 5.54 1.52
C GLY A 60 34.84 6.96 2.05
N THR A 61 34.06 7.97 1.67
CA THR A 61 34.05 9.28 2.38
C THR A 61 32.70 9.60 3.02
N ARG A 62 32.73 9.97 4.30
CA ARG A 62 31.58 10.40 5.11
C ARG A 62 31.39 11.92 4.97
N LEU A 63 30.32 12.33 4.29
CA LEU A 63 29.82 13.70 4.26
C LEU A 63 28.59 13.74 5.18
N GLU A 64 28.51 14.72 6.07
CA GLU A 64 27.34 14.97 6.90
C GLU A 64 26.32 15.76 6.04
N PRO A 65 25.20 15.15 5.61
CA PRO A 65 24.29 15.75 4.66
C PRO A 65 23.33 16.74 5.33
N ASP A 66 23.21 17.95 4.79
CA ASP A 66 22.17 18.91 5.19
C ASP A 66 20.85 18.61 4.46
N HIS A 67 19.73 18.63 5.17
CA HIS A 67 18.41 18.20 4.70
C HIS A 67 17.67 19.26 3.86
N ALA A 68 18.29 20.39 3.54
CA ALA A 68 17.66 21.50 2.84
C ALA A 68 17.13 21.12 1.44
N ALA A 69 15.90 21.54 1.15
CA ALA A 69 15.28 21.36 -0.16
C ALA A 69 15.83 22.32 -1.22
N ASP A 70 15.95 21.84 -2.47
CA ASP A 70 16.33 22.66 -3.60
C ASP A 70 15.18 23.55 -4.10
N PHE A 71 15.43 24.29 -5.18
CA PHE A 71 14.42 25.13 -5.83
C PHE A 71 13.26 24.37 -6.48
N ALA A 72 13.20 23.06 -6.44
CA ALA A 72 12.07 22.25 -6.87
C ALA A 72 11.37 21.64 -5.64
N GLY A 73 11.87 21.91 -4.43
CA GLY A 73 11.41 21.30 -3.20
C GLY A 73 12.03 19.92 -2.97
N TYR A 74 12.95 19.46 -3.83
CA TYR A 74 13.59 18.18 -3.65
C TYR A 74 14.64 18.25 -2.55
N THR A 75 14.48 17.40 -1.54
CA THR A 75 15.52 17.14 -0.53
C THR A 75 16.59 16.19 -1.07
N PRO A 76 17.75 16.05 -0.41
CA PRO A 76 18.74 15.04 -0.78
C PRO A 76 18.15 13.62 -0.82
N LEU A 77 17.17 13.33 0.04
CA LEU A 77 16.47 12.04 0.05
C LEU A 77 15.64 11.82 -1.22
N HIS A 78 14.96 12.85 -1.73
CA HIS A 78 14.26 12.75 -3.01
C HIS A 78 15.21 12.37 -4.15
N HIS A 79 16.36 13.04 -4.22
CA HIS A 79 17.36 12.77 -5.26
C HIS A 79 17.92 11.35 -5.13
N ALA A 80 18.21 10.90 -3.91
CA ALA A 80 18.70 9.55 -3.65
C ALA A 80 17.68 8.47 -4.06
N CYS A 81 16.38 8.72 -3.88
CA CYS A 81 15.32 7.77 -4.22
C CYS A 81 15.01 7.68 -5.73
N ARG A 82 15.45 8.64 -6.54
CA ARG A 82 15.26 8.66 -8.00
C ARG A 82 16.33 7.89 -8.78
N THR A 83 17.17 7.09 -8.10
CA THR A 83 18.19 6.26 -8.74
C THR A 83 18.22 4.85 -8.13
N GLN A 84 18.59 3.82 -8.91
CA GLN A 84 18.62 2.43 -8.44
C GLN A 84 19.87 2.08 -7.62
N THR A 85 20.93 2.90 -7.66
CA THR A 85 22.26 2.56 -7.14
C THR A 85 22.53 3.07 -5.73
N CYS A 86 21.61 3.85 -5.13
CA CYS A 86 21.90 4.67 -3.96
C CYS A 86 21.20 4.21 -2.66
N LEU A 87 20.96 2.90 -2.46
CA LEU A 87 20.33 2.39 -1.23
C LEU A 87 21.07 2.81 0.04
N GLU A 88 22.40 2.73 0.03
CA GLU A 88 23.21 3.05 1.21
C GLU A 88 23.13 4.54 1.56
N LEU A 89 23.05 5.41 0.55
CA LEU A 89 22.83 6.84 0.76
C LEU A 89 21.44 7.11 1.33
N VAL A 90 20.40 6.43 0.84
CA VAL A 90 19.04 6.53 1.40
C VAL A 90 19.04 6.17 2.88
N ARG A 91 19.74 5.09 3.26
CA ARG A 91 19.88 4.69 4.67
C ARG A 91 20.61 5.73 5.52
N ILE A 92 21.73 6.27 5.01
CA ILE A 92 22.49 7.31 5.71
C ILE A 92 21.63 8.56 5.92
N LEU A 93 20.90 9.01 4.90
CA LEU A 93 20.02 10.18 4.98
C LEU A 93 18.89 9.96 6.00
N ILE A 94 18.24 8.80 6.00
CA ILE A 94 17.23 8.44 6.99
C ILE A 94 17.82 8.42 8.40
N GLN A 95 19.01 7.82 8.59
CA GLN A 95 19.69 7.77 9.89
C GLN A 95 20.11 9.15 10.38
N ALA A 96 20.43 10.07 9.47
CA ALA A 96 20.72 11.46 9.78
C ALA A 96 19.46 12.28 10.14
N GLY A 97 18.26 11.71 9.98
CA GLY A 97 16.99 12.37 10.33
C GLY A 97 16.28 13.02 9.15
N ALA A 98 16.62 12.68 7.90
CA ALA A 98 15.86 13.13 6.74
C ALA A 98 14.40 12.65 6.84
N ASP A 99 13.45 13.57 6.68
CA ASP A 99 12.02 13.24 6.70
C ASP A 99 11.64 12.47 5.41
N PRO A 100 11.21 11.19 5.51
CA PRO A 100 10.78 10.40 4.37
C PRO A 100 9.42 10.82 3.79
N ASN A 101 8.74 11.78 4.41
CA ASN A 101 7.43 12.30 4.03
C ASN A 101 7.45 13.77 3.58
N GLN A 102 8.62 14.39 3.53
CA GLN A 102 8.74 15.77 3.06
C GLN A 102 8.22 15.85 1.62
N GLN A 103 7.24 16.72 1.37
CA GLN A 103 6.75 16.98 0.02
C GLN A 103 7.64 17.97 -0.71
N ASP A 104 7.92 17.69 -1.98
CA ASP A 104 8.46 18.68 -2.91
C ASP A 104 7.38 19.67 -3.36
N ARG A 105 7.71 20.59 -4.29
CA ARG A 105 6.73 21.59 -4.76
C ARG A 105 5.56 21.02 -5.54
N TRP A 106 5.67 19.79 -6.04
CA TRP A 106 4.59 19.09 -6.72
C TRP A 106 3.82 18.18 -5.77
N GLY A 107 4.07 18.24 -4.46
CA GLY A 107 3.43 17.37 -3.48
C GLY A 107 3.99 15.95 -3.47
N CYS A 108 5.01 15.64 -4.26
CA CYS A 108 5.60 14.31 -4.30
C CYS A 108 6.48 14.08 -3.06
N VAL A 109 6.41 12.88 -2.51
CA VAL A 109 7.24 12.42 -1.39
C VAL A 109 8.37 11.50 -1.89
N PRO A 110 9.50 11.34 -1.16
CA PRO A 110 10.64 10.55 -1.63
C PRO A 110 10.31 9.12 -2.11
N VAL A 111 9.32 8.47 -1.49
CA VAL A 111 8.89 7.11 -1.88
C VAL A 111 8.29 7.04 -3.30
N THR A 112 7.72 8.13 -3.83
CA THR A 112 7.25 8.16 -5.22
C THR A 112 8.41 8.00 -6.20
N GLY A 113 9.58 8.59 -5.90
CA GLY A 113 10.79 8.41 -6.71
C GLY A 113 11.25 6.95 -6.76
N ALA A 114 11.22 6.25 -5.62
CA ALA A 114 11.57 4.84 -5.56
C ALA A 114 10.60 3.96 -6.37
N LEU A 115 9.32 4.30 -6.37
CA LEU A 115 8.30 3.66 -7.20
C LEU A 115 8.50 3.96 -8.69
N GLN A 116 8.72 5.23 -9.08
CA GLN A 116 8.96 5.60 -10.48
C GLN A 116 10.12 4.84 -11.11
N VAL A 117 11.16 4.58 -10.31
CA VAL A 117 12.38 3.90 -10.74
C VAL A 117 12.28 2.38 -10.61
N GLY A 118 11.27 1.87 -9.89
CA GLY A 118 11.10 0.44 -9.62
C GLY A 118 12.12 -0.15 -8.64
N CYS A 119 12.74 0.68 -7.79
CA CYS A 119 13.81 0.23 -6.89
C CYS A 119 13.23 -0.39 -5.60
N ALA A 120 13.02 -1.71 -5.63
CA ALA A 120 12.44 -2.47 -4.53
C ALA A 120 13.18 -2.31 -3.18
N GLN A 121 14.51 -2.25 -3.20
CA GLN A 121 15.30 -2.15 -1.97
C GLN A 121 15.16 -0.77 -1.31
N THR A 122 15.21 0.29 -2.11
CA THR A 122 14.99 1.67 -1.64
C THR A 122 13.58 1.86 -1.11
N LEU A 123 12.58 1.29 -1.81
CA LEU A 123 11.19 1.28 -1.36
C LEU A 123 11.06 0.66 0.04
N VAL A 124 11.64 -0.52 0.27
CA VAL A 124 11.60 -1.17 1.58
C VAL A 124 12.26 -0.30 2.66
N ALA A 125 13.43 0.27 2.38
CA ALA A 125 14.13 1.11 3.35
C ALA A 125 13.32 2.35 3.76
N LEU A 126 12.67 3.02 2.81
CA LEU A 126 11.79 4.16 3.09
C LEU A 126 10.56 3.75 3.91
N LEU A 127 9.93 2.63 3.55
CA LEU A 127 8.77 2.10 4.25
C LEU A 127 9.08 1.68 5.70
N GLU A 128 10.28 1.13 5.93
CA GLU A 128 10.80 0.85 7.28
C GLU A 128 11.06 2.11 8.09
N ALA A 129 11.45 3.20 7.41
CA ALA A 129 11.68 4.51 8.00
C ALA A 129 10.40 5.33 8.25
N GLY A 130 9.22 4.79 7.94
CA GLY A 130 7.94 5.47 8.16
C GLY A 130 7.48 6.35 6.99
N ALA A 131 7.96 6.10 5.78
CA ALA A 131 7.37 6.71 4.59
C ALA A 131 5.89 6.33 4.45
N SER A 132 5.04 7.34 4.27
CA SER A 132 3.61 7.21 4.04
C SER A 132 3.34 6.90 2.58
N LEU A 133 2.37 6.01 2.36
CA LEU A 133 1.87 5.67 1.03
C LEU A 133 0.59 6.43 0.68
N ASP A 134 0.08 7.26 1.59
CA ASP A 134 -1.23 7.91 1.52
C ASP A 134 -1.13 9.42 1.25
N ILE A 135 0.09 9.98 1.20
CA ILE A 135 0.30 11.41 0.92
C ILE A 135 0.07 11.65 -0.56
N GLU A 136 -0.98 12.39 -0.90
CA GLU A 136 -1.32 12.74 -2.27
C GLU A 136 -0.40 13.84 -2.80
N ASP A 137 0.02 13.69 -4.05
CA ASP A 137 0.71 14.73 -4.79
C ASP A 137 -0.24 15.85 -5.26
N GLY A 138 0.29 16.83 -5.98
CA GLY A 138 -0.48 17.97 -6.50
C GLY A 138 -1.57 17.59 -7.50
N GLU A 139 -1.56 16.36 -8.03
CA GLU A 139 -2.58 15.80 -8.92
C GLU A 139 -3.59 14.91 -8.16
N GLY A 140 -3.48 14.82 -6.83
CA GLY A 140 -4.32 13.97 -5.99
C GLY A 140 -3.95 12.49 -6.05
N MET A 141 -2.74 12.15 -6.51
CA MET A 141 -2.27 10.78 -6.61
C MET A 141 -1.38 10.41 -5.44
N SER A 142 -1.74 9.36 -4.71
CA SER A 142 -0.93 8.81 -3.63
C SER A 142 0.09 7.76 -4.14
N PRO A 143 1.22 7.55 -3.44
CA PRO A 143 2.16 6.47 -3.76
C PRO A 143 1.50 5.09 -3.84
N ALA A 144 0.51 4.80 -2.99
CA ALA A 144 -0.25 3.55 -3.04
C ALA A 144 -1.01 3.37 -4.36
N GLN A 145 -1.62 4.44 -4.87
CA GLN A 145 -2.34 4.42 -6.15
C GLN A 145 -1.39 4.37 -7.35
N PHE A 146 -0.19 4.94 -7.23
CA PHE A 146 0.83 4.88 -8.27
C PHE A 146 1.49 3.49 -8.37
N ALA A 147 1.57 2.74 -7.27
CA ALA A 147 2.29 1.47 -7.19
C ALA A 147 2.03 0.46 -8.33
N PRO A 148 0.79 0.22 -8.80
CA PRO A 148 0.53 -0.70 -9.93
C PRO A 148 1.27 -0.34 -11.22
N GLN A 149 1.62 0.95 -11.40
CA GLN A 149 2.35 1.46 -12.57
C GLN A 149 3.88 1.30 -12.43
N SER A 150 4.38 1.00 -11.22
CA SER A 150 5.81 0.91 -10.91
C SER A 150 6.46 -0.46 -11.18
N GLY A 151 5.65 -1.47 -11.50
CA GLY A 151 6.10 -2.84 -11.75
C GLY A 151 5.66 -3.86 -10.68
N PRO A 152 5.75 -5.17 -10.98
CA PRO A 152 5.13 -6.22 -10.16
C PRO A 152 5.79 -6.40 -8.78
N VAL A 153 7.12 -6.24 -8.70
CA VAL A 153 7.86 -6.43 -7.44
C VAL A 153 7.54 -5.31 -6.44
N THR A 154 7.61 -4.05 -6.87
CA THR A 154 7.27 -2.88 -6.04
C THR A 154 5.79 -2.87 -5.66
N THR A 155 4.89 -3.22 -6.60
CA THR A 155 3.46 -3.39 -6.30
C THR A 155 3.24 -4.41 -5.19
N ALA A 156 3.88 -5.58 -5.27
CA ALA A 156 3.76 -6.62 -4.25
C ALA A 156 4.29 -6.16 -2.87
N ILE A 157 5.37 -5.37 -2.84
CA ILE A 157 5.93 -4.79 -1.60
C ILE A 157 4.94 -3.81 -0.98
N VAL A 158 4.40 -2.87 -1.77
CA VAL A 158 3.41 -1.89 -1.30
C VAL A 158 2.18 -2.58 -0.73
N GLN A 159 1.61 -3.55 -1.46
CA GLN A 159 0.45 -4.33 -1.03
C GLN A 159 0.73 -5.10 0.26
N ARG A 160 1.90 -5.73 0.37
CA ARG A 160 2.33 -6.42 1.59
C ARG A 160 2.48 -5.46 2.77
N TRP A 161 2.98 -4.25 2.53
CA TRP A 161 3.21 -3.25 3.58
C TRP A 161 1.89 -2.69 4.12
N ILE A 162 0.95 -2.36 3.23
CA ILE A 162 -0.41 -1.92 3.58
C ILE A 162 -1.07 -2.97 4.47
N ARG A 163 -1.08 -4.24 4.03
CA ARG A 163 -1.65 -5.33 4.82
C ARG A 163 -1.00 -5.48 6.21
N LYS A 164 0.31 -5.31 6.32
CA LYS A 164 1.03 -5.40 7.60
C LYS A 164 0.69 -4.23 8.54
N ARG A 165 0.42 -3.04 7.99
CA ARG A 165 -0.07 -1.87 8.74
C ARG A 165 -1.47 -2.12 9.27
N GLU A 166 -2.36 -2.62 8.42
CA GLU A 166 -3.73 -3.00 8.77
C GLU A 166 -3.77 -4.14 9.83
N GLU A 167 -2.84 -5.10 9.78
CA GLU A 167 -2.67 -6.13 10.81
C GLU A 167 -2.19 -5.55 12.16
N LYS A 168 -1.42 -4.45 12.16
CA LYS A 168 -0.98 -3.74 13.39
C LYS A 168 -2.06 -2.82 13.96
N ASP A 169 -2.86 -2.19 13.12
CA ASP A 169 -3.98 -1.32 13.51
C ASP A 169 -5.09 -2.10 14.26
N TRP A 170 -5.05 -3.43 14.21
CA TRP A 170 -5.88 -4.30 15.06
C TRP A 170 -5.73 -4.02 16.56
N HIS A 171 -4.52 -3.67 17.03
CA HIS A 171 -4.29 -3.41 18.45
C HIS A 171 -4.79 -2.03 18.90
N THR A 172 -4.91 -1.07 17.98
CA THR A 172 -5.38 0.31 18.25
C THR A 172 -6.88 0.48 17.97
N HIS A 173 -7.49 -0.37 17.14
CA HIS A 173 -8.93 -0.42 16.86
C HIS A 173 -9.81 -0.51 18.12
N LYS A 174 -9.36 -1.26 19.12
CA LYS A 174 -10.12 -1.52 20.35
C LYS A 174 -10.47 -0.25 21.14
N LEU A 175 -9.75 0.85 20.93
CA LEU A 175 -9.96 2.13 21.64
C LEU A 175 -11.04 3.02 21.02
N GLY A 176 -11.44 2.79 19.76
CA GLY A 176 -12.48 3.54 19.05
C GLY A 176 -13.75 2.73 18.70
N CYS A 177 -13.79 1.45 19.06
CA CYS A 177 -14.86 0.54 18.65
C CYS A 177 -16.17 0.79 19.42
N THR A 178 -17.23 1.21 18.71
CA THR A 178 -18.59 1.26 19.25
C THR A 178 -19.16 -0.15 19.46
N PRO A 179 -19.86 -0.45 20.56
CA PRO A 179 -20.54 -1.74 20.75
C PRO A 179 -21.59 -2.02 19.67
N PHE A 180 -22.01 -3.28 19.52
CA PHE A 180 -23.15 -3.64 18.66
C PHE A 180 -24.40 -2.86 19.11
N HIS A 181 -24.99 -2.07 18.22
CA HIS A 181 -26.23 -1.32 18.46
C HIS A 181 -27.12 -1.33 17.22
N ALA A 182 -28.43 -1.23 17.40
CA ALA A 182 -29.43 -1.46 16.34
C ALA A 182 -29.24 -0.61 15.07
N GLY A 183 -28.69 0.60 15.20
CA GLY A 183 -28.40 1.48 14.06
C GLY A 183 -27.17 1.07 13.24
N GLY A 184 -26.21 0.36 13.82
CA GLY A 184 -24.92 0.03 13.21
C GLY A 184 -24.76 -1.43 12.78
N THR A 185 -25.77 -2.27 13.03
CA THR A 185 -25.72 -3.72 12.78
C THR A 185 -26.84 -4.16 11.84
N VAL A 186 -26.63 -5.27 11.14
CA VAL A 186 -27.66 -5.97 10.37
C VAL A 186 -27.69 -7.42 10.84
N THR A 187 -28.88 -7.95 11.10
CA THR A 187 -29.07 -9.36 11.40
C THR A 187 -29.48 -10.06 10.12
N LEU A 188 -28.73 -11.07 9.73
CA LEU A 188 -28.90 -11.81 8.48
C LEU A 188 -29.22 -13.27 8.79
N LYS A 189 -29.93 -13.91 7.87
CA LYS A 189 -30.20 -15.34 7.89
C LYS A 189 -29.21 -16.08 6.96
N PRO A 190 -28.27 -16.86 7.49
CA PRO A 190 -27.38 -17.69 6.69
C PRO A 190 -28.15 -18.76 5.92
N HIS A 191 -27.81 -18.96 4.65
CA HIS A 191 -28.26 -20.08 3.83
C HIS A 191 -27.08 -21.03 3.56
N TYR A 192 -27.23 -22.30 3.92
CA TYR A 192 -26.19 -23.31 3.83
C TYR A 192 -26.53 -24.32 2.74
N GLU A 193 -26.08 -24.04 1.52
CA GLU A 193 -26.27 -24.92 0.37
C GLU A 193 -24.93 -25.25 -0.26
N ASP A 194 -24.66 -26.55 -0.45
CA ASP A 194 -23.44 -27.00 -1.12
C ASP A 194 -23.59 -26.78 -2.63
N ILE A 195 -22.79 -25.88 -3.17
CA ILE A 195 -22.75 -25.56 -4.60
C ILE A 195 -21.47 -26.11 -5.26
N GLY A 196 -20.85 -27.12 -4.65
CA GLY A 196 -19.64 -27.77 -5.13
C GLY A 196 -18.36 -27.09 -4.66
N LYS A 197 -17.32 -27.12 -5.49
CA LYS A 197 -16.02 -26.52 -5.14
C LYS A 197 -15.98 -25.04 -5.50
N MET A 198 -15.52 -24.23 -4.56
CA MET A 198 -15.13 -22.87 -4.85
C MET A 198 -13.75 -22.83 -5.49
N TYR A 199 -13.65 -22.06 -6.58
CA TYR A 199 -12.40 -21.78 -7.27
C TYR A 199 -11.92 -20.38 -6.89
N ALA A 200 -10.60 -20.20 -6.79
CA ALA A 200 -10.03 -18.88 -6.67
C ALA A 200 -10.31 -18.08 -7.96
N THR A 201 -10.51 -16.76 -7.86
CA THR A 201 -10.73 -15.92 -9.05
C THR A 201 -9.59 -16.04 -10.05
N SER A 202 -8.35 -16.21 -9.58
CA SER A 202 -7.17 -16.49 -10.42
C SER A 202 -7.30 -17.79 -11.21
N ASP A 203 -7.85 -18.84 -10.60
CA ASP A 203 -8.03 -20.14 -11.22
C ASP A 203 -9.13 -20.07 -12.29
N VAL A 204 -10.23 -19.38 -11.99
CA VAL A 204 -11.32 -19.13 -12.95
C VAL A 204 -10.80 -18.36 -14.17
N LEU A 205 -10.02 -17.30 -13.95
CA LEU A 205 -9.43 -16.52 -15.05
C LEU A 205 -8.44 -17.36 -15.86
N ARG A 206 -7.55 -18.11 -15.21
CA ARG A 206 -6.62 -19.02 -15.88
C ARG A 206 -7.36 -20.01 -16.78
N PHE A 207 -8.40 -20.64 -16.25
CA PHE A 207 -9.25 -21.54 -17.02
C PHE A 207 -9.91 -20.84 -18.22
N ALA A 208 -10.47 -19.65 -18.01
CA ALA A 208 -11.10 -18.86 -19.08
C ALA A 208 -10.13 -18.47 -20.20
N PHE A 209 -8.85 -18.29 -19.88
CA PHE A 209 -7.78 -18.03 -20.87
C PHE A 209 -7.11 -19.30 -21.40
N GLY A 210 -7.66 -20.50 -21.11
CA GLY A 210 -7.14 -21.77 -21.63
C GLY A 210 -5.89 -22.30 -20.93
N TYR A 211 -5.52 -21.75 -19.77
CA TYR A 211 -4.41 -22.27 -18.98
C TYR A 211 -4.84 -23.47 -18.12
N GLU A 212 -3.93 -24.42 -17.96
CA GLU A 212 -4.14 -25.56 -17.07
C GLU A 212 -4.21 -25.11 -15.61
N VAL A 213 -5.26 -25.52 -14.91
CA VAL A 213 -5.51 -25.19 -13.50
C VAL A 213 -5.31 -26.45 -12.65
N VAL A 214 -4.13 -26.57 -12.06
CA VAL A 214 -3.87 -27.58 -11.02
C VAL A 214 -4.10 -26.95 -9.66
N SER A 215 -5.33 -27.00 -9.16
CA SER A 215 -5.67 -26.47 -7.83
C SER A 215 -5.03 -27.35 -6.75
N LYS A 216 -3.97 -26.83 -6.12
CA LYS A 216 -3.28 -27.48 -4.98
C LYS A 216 -3.90 -27.13 -3.62
N LEU A 217 -5.01 -26.39 -3.60
CA LEU A 217 -5.62 -25.94 -2.35
C LEU A 217 -6.25 -27.12 -1.60
N PRO A 218 -6.02 -27.24 -0.27
CA PRO A 218 -6.65 -28.29 0.52
C PRO A 218 -8.18 -28.16 0.49
N ARG A 219 -8.91 -29.28 0.64
CA ARG A 219 -10.39 -29.33 0.61
C ARG A 219 -11.05 -28.28 1.53
N ARG A 220 -10.45 -28.00 2.69
CA ARG A 220 -10.96 -27.01 3.65
C ARG A 220 -11.01 -25.58 3.09
N GLU A 221 -10.16 -25.26 2.11
CA GLU A 221 -10.04 -23.95 1.47
C GLU A 221 -10.89 -23.86 0.19
N THR A 222 -11.46 -24.97 -0.27
CA THR A 222 -12.30 -25.04 -1.49
C THR A 222 -13.76 -25.40 -1.20
N ARG A 223 -14.12 -25.72 0.04
CA ARG A 223 -15.52 -25.96 0.44
C ARG A 223 -16.40 -24.74 0.21
N SER A 224 -17.59 -24.96 -0.35
CA SER A 224 -18.60 -23.93 -0.62
C SER A 224 -19.56 -23.69 0.54
N VAL A 225 -19.61 -24.60 1.50
CA VAL A 225 -20.50 -24.52 2.66
C VAL A 225 -19.82 -25.09 3.91
N HIS A 226 -20.06 -24.45 5.05
CA HIS A 226 -19.75 -25.00 6.36
C HIS A 226 -20.55 -24.30 7.44
N VAL A 227 -21.23 -25.08 8.26
CA VAL A 227 -21.99 -24.59 9.41
C VAL A 227 -21.05 -24.56 10.62
N PRO A 228 -20.89 -23.41 11.29
CA PRO A 228 -20.08 -23.33 12.49
C PRO A 228 -20.74 -24.11 13.63
N HIS A 229 -19.93 -24.75 14.46
CA HIS A 229 -20.41 -25.30 15.74
C HIS A 229 -20.54 -24.17 16.77
N ILE A 230 -21.72 -24.03 17.38
CA ILE A 230 -22.03 -23.04 18.42
C ILE A 230 -22.68 -23.80 19.58
N ARG A 231 -22.12 -23.68 20.79
CA ARG A 231 -22.71 -24.33 21.97
C ARG A 231 -23.94 -23.55 22.45
N PRO A 232 -24.92 -24.21 23.07
CA PRO A 232 -26.06 -23.51 23.67
C PRO A 232 -25.60 -22.43 24.66
N GLY A 233 -26.05 -21.19 24.48
CA GLY A 233 -25.67 -20.04 25.31
C GLY A 233 -24.32 -19.41 24.96
N GLU A 234 -23.58 -19.93 23.98
CA GLU A 234 -22.33 -19.35 23.48
C GLU A 234 -22.62 -18.30 22.39
N THR A 235 -21.90 -17.19 22.42
CA THR A 235 -21.87 -16.23 21.30
C THR A 235 -20.52 -16.32 20.61
N LYS A 236 -20.50 -16.84 19.38
CA LYS A 236 -19.27 -16.94 18.59
C LYS A 236 -19.02 -15.61 17.89
N ARG A 237 -17.93 -14.93 18.26
CA ARG A 237 -17.46 -13.70 17.63
C ARG A 237 -16.40 -14.03 16.60
N MET A 238 -16.49 -13.42 15.42
CA MET A 238 -15.58 -13.72 14.31
C MET A 238 -15.43 -12.52 13.37
N ILE A 239 -14.37 -12.59 12.57
CA ILE A 239 -14.21 -11.70 11.40
C ILE A 239 -14.65 -12.49 10.18
N ILE A 240 -15.54 -11.89 9.41
CA ILE A 240 -16.03 -12.47 8.16
C ILE A 240 -15.62 -11.59 6.99
N LYS A 241 -15.35 -12.25 5.86
CA LYS A 241 -15.31 -11.63 4.55
C LYS A 241 -16.67 -11.85 3.89
N ILE A 242 -17.22 -10.77 3.36
CA ILE A 242 -18.45 -10.81 2.56
C ILE A 242 -18.11 -10.33 1.17
N GLN A 243 -18.49 -11.12 0.16
CA GLN A 243 -18.25 -10.84 -1.24
C GLN A 243 -19.58 -10.72 -1.98
N VAL A 244 -19.74 -9.63 -2.74
CA VAL A 244 -20.92 -9.43 -3.61
C VAL A 244 -20.79 -10.27 -4.89
N PRO A 245 -21.91 -10.58 -5.57
CA PRO A 245 -21.88 -11.30 -6.84
C PRO A 245 -20.98 -10.60 -7.87
N TYR A 246 -20.06 -11.37 -8.45
CA TYR A 246 -19.12 -10.91 -9.46
C TYR A 246 -19.67 -11.18 -10.86
N ASP A 247 -19.57 -10.19 -11.74
CA ASP A 247 -19.85 -10.33 -13.16
C ASP A 247 -18.54 -10.44 -13.94
N VAL A 248 -18.32 -11.61 -14.53
CA VAL A 248 -17.13 -11.91 -15.33
C VAL A 248 -17.10 -11.08 -16.62
N SER A 249 -18.25 -10.71 -17.16
CA SER A 249 -18.32 -9.95 -18.41
C SER A 249 -17.89 -8.49 -18.25
N THR A 250 -18.27 -7.88 -17.14
CA THR A 250 -17.93 -6.48 -16.81
C THR A 250 -16.72 -6.35 -15.88
N MET A 251 -16.14 -7.48 -15.47
CA MET A 251 -15.01 -7.55 -14.52
C MET A 251 -15.25 -6.73 -13.24
N GLY A 252 -16.44 -6.85 -12.67
CA GLY A 252 -16.88 -5.99 -11.55
C GLY A 252 -18.08 -6.54 -10.79
N PRO A 253 -18.62 -5.80 -9.80
CA PRO A 253 -19.83 -6.20 -9.11
C PRO A 253 -21.01 -6.21 -10.07
N ARG A 254 -21.90 -7.20 -9.92
CA ARG A 254 -23.17 -7.25 -10.66
C ARG A 254 -24.00 -6.00 -10.38
N ARG A 255 -24.43 -5.31 -11.45
CA ARG A 255 -25.18 -4.05 -11.37
C ARG A 255 -26.67 -4.23 -11.06
N ASP A 256 -27.21 -5.41 -11.29
CA ASP A 256 -28.63 -5.73 -11.09
C ASP A 256 -28.97 -6.06 -9.62
N GLU A 257 -27.98 -6.03 -8.71
CA GLU A 257 -28.13 -6.45 -7.30
C GLU A 257 -28.75 -7.87 -7.19
N GLN A 258 -28.50 -8.75 -8.17
CA GLN A 258 -28.98 -10.13 -8.20
C GLN A 258 -27.85 -11.13 -7.90
N GLY A 259 -28.22 -12.22 -7.22
CA GLY A 259 -27.33 -13.28 -6.76
C GLY A 259 -27.11 -13.22 -5.25
N ASP A 260 -26.41 -14.21 -4.71
CA ASP A 260 -26.23 -14.31 -3.26
C ASP A 260 -24.91 -13.69 -2.82
N LEU A 261 -24.90 -13.04 -1.65
CA LEU A 261 -23.65 -12.64 -1.01
C LEU A 261 -22.94 -13.89 -0.49
N MET A 262 -21.65 -13.98 -0.72
CA MET A 262 -20.83 -15.05 -0.16
C MET A 262 -20.21 -14.60 1.15
N VAL A 263 -20.41 -15.36 2.21
CA VAL A 263 -19.88 -15.06 3.55
C VAL A 263 -18.97 -16.20 3.99
N PHE A 264 -17.77 -15.88 4.44
CA PHE A 264 -16.89 -16.86 5.06
C PHE A 264 -15.93 -16.20 6.04
N ASP A 265 -15.45 -16.94 7.02
CA ASP A 265 -14.35 -16.53 7.91
C ASP A 265 -12.98 -17.01 7.36
N LYS A 266 -11.88 -16.57 7.96
CA LYS A 266 -10.51 -16.88 7.51
C LYS A 266 -10.21 -18.38 7.48
N LYS A 267 -10.77 -19.15 8.44
CA LYS A 267 -10.55 -20.60 8.52
C LYS A 267 -11.59 -21.41 7.73
N ARG A 268 -12.55 -20.74 7.09
CA ARG A 268 -13.77 -21.33 6.52
C ARG A 268 -14.58 -22.16 7.52
N GLU A 269 -14.43 -21.90 8.82
CA GLU A 269 -15.29 -22.42 9.88
C GLU A 269 -16.74 -21.90 9.79
N LEU A 270 -16.96 -20.81 9.07
CA LEU A 270 -18.24 -20.38 8.55
C LEU A 270 -18.08 -20.24 7.02
N VAL A 271 -18.94 -20.90 6.25
CA VAL A 271 -19.12 -20.61 4.82
C VAL A 271 -20.61 -20.71 4.52
N CYS A 272 -21.23 -19.61 4.15
CA CYS A 272 -22.65 -19.54 3.85
C CYS A 272 -22.96 -18.47 2.80
N ARG A 273 -24.22 -18.44 2.38
CA ARG A 273 -24.77 -17.47 1.42
C ARG A 273 -25.83 -16.62 2.11
N ILE A 274 -25.93 -15.36 1.72
CA ILE A 274 -27.06 -14.50 2.09
C ILE A 274 -27.88 -14.26 0.84
N ARG A 275 -29.12 -14.75 0.83
CA ARG A 275 -30.04 -14.60 -0.29
C ARG A 275 -30.91 -13.38 -0.07
N ARG A 276 -31.11 -12.59 -1.13
CA ARG A 276 -31.96 -11.39 -1.08
C ARG A 276 -33.41 -11.70 -0.68
N GLN A 277 -33.93 -12.86 -1.10
CA GLN A 277 -35.31 -13.27 -0.82
C GLN A 277 -35.59 -13.56 0.67
N ASP A 278 -34.56 -13.86 1.46
CA ASP A 278 -34.73 -14.18 2.88
C ASP A 278 -34.80 -12.91 3.75
N ASP A 279 -34.08 -11.86 3.34
CA ASP A 279 -34.09 -10.53 3.95
C ASP A 279 -33.55 -9.49 2.97
N GLU A 280 -34.45 -8.86 2.21
CA GLU A 280 -34.08 -7.90 1.18
C GLU A 280 -33.44 -6.63 1.77
N ALA A 281 -33.98 -6.14 2.89
CA ALA A 281 -33.50 -4.92 3.51
C ALA A 281 -32.07 -5.10 4.05
N GLY A 282 -31.82 -6.20 4.76
CA GLY A 282 -30.50 -6.54 5.27
C GLY A 282 -29.50 -6.80 4.14
N TYR A 283 -29.91 -7.56 3.12
CA TYR A 283 -29.12 -7.83 1.92
C TYR A 283 -28.66 -6.54 1.24
N LEU A 284 -29.60 -5.65 0.90
CA LEU A 284 -29.31 -4.40 0.16
C LEU A 284 -28.45 -3.45 0.98
N ARG A 285 -28.70 -3.36 2.29
CA ARG A 285 -27.91 -2.52 3.17
C ARG A 285 -26.45 -2.99 3.23
N LEU A 286 -26.24 -4.31 3.29
CA LEU A 286 -24.91 -4.91 3.31
C LEU A 286 -24.20 -4.78 1.95
N SER A 287 -24.87 -5.13 0.86
CA SER A 287 -24.30 -5.06 -0.50
C SER A 287 -23.87 -3.64 -0.86
N ARG A 288 -24.72 -2.63 -0.59
CA ARG A 288 -24.40 -1.22 -0.84
C ARG A 288 -23.25 -0.72 0.02
N THR A 289 -23.17 -1.18 1.27
CA THR A 289 -22.02 -0.87 2.15
C THR A 289 -20.72 -1.43 1.57
N ILE A 290 -20.73 -2.66 1.05
CA ILE A 290 -19.57 -3.30 0.41
C ILE A 290 -19.18 -2.57 -0.88
N VAL A 291 -20.15 -2.19 -1.71
CA VAL A 291 -19.88 -1.47 -2.97
C VAL A 291 -19.30 -0.07 -2.68
N ALA A 292 -19.78 0.60 -1.64
CA ALA A 292 -19.33 1.95 -1.29
C ALA A 292 -17.97 1.99 -0.59
N LYS A 293 -17.70 1.05 0.33
CA LYS A 293 -16.54 1.10 1.25
C LYS A 293 -15.61 -0.10 1.17
N GLY A 294 -15.99 -1.14 0.42
CA GLY A 294 -15.23 -2.39 0.31
C GLY A 294 -14.09 -2.33 -0.69
N VAL A 295 -13.13 -3.25 -0.51
CA VAL A 295 -11.97 -3.42 -1.39
C VAL A 295 -12.44 -3.78 -2.80
N GLY A 296 -12.04 -2.96 -3.77
CA GLY A 296 -12.43 -3.13 -5.17
C GLY A 296 -13.94 -3.13 -5.40
N ARG A 297 -14.74 -2.60 -4.46
CA ARG A 297 -16.21 -2.61 -4.49
C ARG A 297 -16.84 -4.01 -4.57
N LEU A 298 -16.06 -5.05 -4.27
CA LEU A 298 -16.43 -6.46 -4.46
C LEU A 298 -16.49 -7.25 -3.16
N LYS A 299 -15.67 -6.87 -2.18
CA LYS A 299 -15.56 -7.57 -0.91
C LYS A 299 -15.31 -6.58 0.21
N ALA A 300 -15.79 -6.92 1.40
CA ALA A 300 -15.46 -6.19 2.60
C ALA A 300 -15.35 -7.14 3.79
N TYR A 301 -14.74 -6.66 4.86
CA TYR A 301 -14.45 -7.42 6.06
C TYR A 301 -15.22 -6.81 7.22
N PHE A 302 -15.86 -7.64 8.03
CA PHE A 302 -16.73 -7.17 9.11
C PHE A 302 -16.49 -7.99 10.38
N VAL A 303 -16.70 -7.34 11.52
CA VAL A 303 -16.92 -8.04 12.78
C VAL A 303 -18.35 -8.59 12.76
N ALA A 304 -18.50 -9.86 13.11
CA ALA A 304 -19.79 -10.51 13.22
C ALA A 304 -19.90 -11.37 14.46
N GLU A 305 -21.12 -11.55 14.94
CA GLU A 305 -21.47 -12.41 16.06
C GLU A 305 -22.58 -13.37 15.65
N MET A 306 -22.49 -14.61 16.15
CA MET A 306 -23.53 -15.62 15.99
C MET A 306 -23.89 -16.20 17.35
N THR A 307 -25.16 -16.10 17.71
CA THR A 307 -25.77 -16.76 18.87
C THR A 307 -26.42 -18.09 18.49
N SER A 308 -26.82 -18.23 17.22
CA SER A 308 -27.34 -19.45 16.63
C SER A 308 -26.84 -19.58 15.18
N VAL A 309 -26.96 -20.78 14.60
CA VAL A 309 -26.56 -21.03 13.21
C VAL A 309 -27.41 -20.27 12.18
N ASP A 310 -28.61 -19.83 12.58
CA ASP A 310 -29.58 -19.13 11.74
C ASP A 310 -29.52 -17.61 11.88
N GLN A 311 -28.72 -17.09 12.83
CA GLN A 311 -28.66 -15.67 13.13
C GLN A 311 -27.22 -15.16 13.06
N LEU A 312 -26.89 -14.47 11.98
CA LEU A 312 -25.61 -13.80 11.79
C LEU A 312 -25.78 -12.29 11.95
N VAL A 313 -25.25 -11.73 13.04
CA VAL A 313 -25.28 -10.30 13.29
C VAL A 313 -23.98 -9.68 12.80
N VAL A 314 -24.05 -8.79 11.81
CA VAL A 314 -22.90 -8.15 11.18
C VAL A 314 -22.86 -6.68 11.56
N LYS A 315 -21.71 -6.19 12.05
CA LYS A 315 -21.51 -4.78 12.35
C LYS A 315 -21.12 -4.03 11.07
N ILE A 316 -22.09 -3.39 10.42
CA ILE A 316 -21.92 -2.72 9.12
C ILE A 316 -21.53 -1.24 9.24
N SER A 317 -21.69 -0.65 10.42
CA SER A 317 -21.20 0.72 10.69
C SER A 317 -19.69 0.84 10.52
N GLU A 318 -19.00 -0.29 10.57
CA GLU A 318 -17.56 -0.39 10.56
C GLU A 318 -17.11 -1.47 9.57
N VAL A 319 -16.60 -1.02 8.44
CA VAL A 319 -15.93 -1.88 7.47
C VAL A 319 -14.47 -1.98 7.89
N LEU A 320 -13.98 -3.19 8.11
CA LEU A 320 -12.60 -3.45 8.46
C LEU A 320 -11.71 -3.32 7.22
N ALA A 321 -10.46 -2.96 7.48
CA ALA A 321 -9.38 -2.94 6.49
C ALA A 321 -9.13 -4.33 5.87
N GLU A 322 -8.41 -4.40 4.74
CA GLU A 322 -8.28 -5.65 3.99
C GLU A 322 -7.62 -6.76 4.84
N GLN A 323 -8.30 -7.92 4.94
CA GLN A 323 -7.78 -9.05 5.70
C GLN A 323 -7.24 -10.15 4.79
N ALA A 324 -6.20 -10.82 5.30
CA ALA A 324 -5.61 -12.02 4.76
C ALA A 324 -6.53 -13.25 4.85
N PHE A 325 -7.42 -13.41 3.87
CA PHE A 325 -8.35 -14.54 3.76
C PHE A 325 -7.99 -15.45 2.59
#